data_AF-A0A1F6NVN9-F1
#
_entry.id   AF-A0A1F6NVN9-F1
#
_cell.length_a   1.000
_cell.length_b   1.000
_cell.length_c   1.000
_cell.angle_alpha   90.00
_cell.angle_beta   90.00
_cell.angle_gamma   90.00
#
_symmetry.space_group_name_H-M   'P 1'
#
loop_
_entity.id
_entity.type
_entity.pdbx_description
1 polymer ?
#
loop_
_entity_poly.entity_id
_entity_poly.type
_entity_poly.pdbx_seq_one_letter_code
_entity_poly.pdbx_strand_id
1 'polypeptide(L)'
;MSFKKISLTILAGVLLLAPTFVLAEAYTGGYGLGTAAKEAKLPQEVADATNVIDLIGAIVGIALSLIGALFFVLTLYAGGVWMTALGNSERVTKAKELLETSSIGLVIVLAAYAIARFVFNALNLK
;
A
#
# COMPACT_ATOMS: atom_id res chain seq x y z
N MET A 1 29.75 -19.25 -30.34
CA MET A 1 28.28 -19.39 -30.48
C MET A 1 27.68 -18.01 -30.28
N SER A 2 27.11 -17.43 -31.34
CA SER A 2 26.81 -16.00 -31.45
C SER A 2 25.93 -15.46 -30.29
N PHE A 3 26.24 -14.26 -29.81
CA PHE A 3 25.57 -13.49 -28.74
C PHE A 3 24.03 -13.48 -28.87
N LYS A 4 23.54 -13.56 -30.11
CA LYS A 4 22.12 -13.66 -30.48
C LYS A 4 21.43 -14.91 -29.92
N LYS A 5 22.14 -16.03 -29.75
CA LYS A 5 21.59 -17.30 -29.25
C LYS A 5 21.47 -17.32 -27.72
N ILE A 6 22.37 -16.63 -27.01
CA ILE A 6 22.36 -16.52 -25.54
C ILE A 6 21.28 -15.56 -25.06
N SER A 7 21.08 -14.45 -25.79
CA SER A 7 19.96 -13.53 -25.55
C SER A 7 18.60 -14.19 -25.77
N LEU A 8 18.49 -15.08 -26.77
CA LEU A 8 17.25 -15.81 -27.07
C LEU A 8 16.89 -16.85 -25.99
N THR A 9 17.87 -17.55 -25.42
CA THR A 9 17.62 -18.51 -24.33
C THR A 9 17.32 -17.83 -22.99
N ILE A 10 17.90 -16.67 -22.71
CA ILE A 10 17.55 -15.86 -21.52
C ILE A 10 16.11 -15.33 -21.66
N LEU A 11 15.73 -14.87 -22.85
CA LEU A 11 14.36 -14.41 -23.11
C LEU A 11 13.34 -15.56 -23.03
N ALA A 12 13.66 -16.74 -23.54
CA ALA A 12 12.81 -17.93 -23.42
C ALA A 12 12.69 -18.44 -21.98
N GLY A 13 13.76 -18.34 -21.18
CA GLY A 13 13.74 -18.69 -19.76
C GLY A 13 12.90 -17.72 -18.92
N VAL A 14 12.95 -16.42 -19.23
CA VAL A 14 12.10 -15.40 -18.60
C VAL A 14 10.64 -15.54 -19.04
N LEU A 15 10.39 -15.93 -20.29
CA LEU A 15 9.04 -16.17 -20.82
C LEU A 15 8.39 -17.44 -20.25
N LEU A 16 9.18 -18.47 -19.93
CA LEU A 16 8.70 -19.72 -19.32
C LEU A 16 8.52 -19.65 -17.80
N LEU A 17 9.14 -18.67 -17.12
CA LEU A 17 8.93 -18.37 -15.69
C LEU A 17 7.83 -17.31 -15.45
N ALA A 18 7.37 -16.63 -16.51
CA ALA A 18 6.26 -15.69 -16.42
C ALA A 18 4.88 -16.27 -16.02
N PRO A 19 4.50 -17.55 -16.31
CA PRO A 19 3.16 -18.02 -16.01
C PRO A 19 2.96 -18.42 -14.53
N THR A 20 4.01 -18.53 -13.71
CA THR A 20 3.84 -18.91 -12.29
C THR A 20 3.56 -17.74 -11.35
N PHE A 21 3.51 -16.51 -11.85
CA PHE A 21 3.02 -15.33 -11.12
C PHE A 21 1.61 -14.89 -11.54
N VAL A 22 0.94 -15.67 -12.39
CA VAL A 22 -0.46 -15.42 -12.77
C VAL A 22 -1.31 -16.62 -12.34
N LEU A 23 -1.65 -16.64 -11.04
CA LEU A 23 -2.95 -17.15 -10.63
C LEU A 23 -3.97 -16.03 -10.89
N ALA A 24 -4.41 -15.96 -12.14
CA ALA A 24 -5.58 -15.19 -12.54
C ALA A 24 -6.83 -15.96 -12.10
N GLU A 25 -7.32 -15.70 -10.89
CA GLU A 25 -8.73 -15.92 -10.58
C GLU A 25 -9.56 -14.79 -11.20
N ALA A 26 -10.18 -15.14 -12.34
CA ALA A 26 -11.39 -14.57 -12.92
C ALA A 26 -11.67 -13.06 -12.77
N TYR A 27 -11.28 -12.34 -13.83
CA TYR A 27 -12.03 -11.27 -14.51
C TYR A 27 -13.37 -10.80 -13.88
N THR A 28 -13.32 -9.66 -13.18
CA THR A 28 -14.38 -8.65 -13.22
C THR A 28 -13.69 -7.30 -13.47
N GLY A 29 -14.19 -6.52 -14.42
CA GLY A 29 -13.50 -5.34 -14.94
C GLY A 29 -13.18 -4.29 -13.87
N GLY A 30 -11.90 -3.96 -13.71
CA GLY A 30 -11.42 -2.91 -12.83
C GLY A 30 -9.89 -2.88 -12.84
N TYR A 31 -9.30 -1.68 -12.91
CA TYR A 31 -7.85 -1.42 -12.98
C TYR A 31 -7.08 -1.84 -11.70
N GLY A 32 -7.19 -3.09 -11.25
CA GLY A 32 -6.62 -3.55 -9.99
C GLY A 32 -7.19 -2.82 -8.76
N LEU A 33 -8.30 -2.09 -8.92
CA LEU A 33 -8.93 -1.35 -7.83
C LEU A 33 -9.58 -2.31 -6.82
N GLY A 34 -10.16 -3.42 -7.32
CA GLY A 34 -10.72 -4.48 -6.48
C GLY A 34 -9.65 -5.29 -5.76
N THR A 35 -8.49 -5.53 -6.40
CA THR A 35 -7.35 -6.18 -5.75
C THR A 35 -6.74 -5.25 -4.71
N ALA A 36 -6.47 -3.99 -5.06
CA ALA A 36 -6.01 -2.98 -4.10
C ALA A 36 -6.98 -2.80 -2.93
N ALA A 37 -8.30 -2.85 -3.16
CA ALA A 37 -9.31 -2.82 -2.10
C ALA A 37 -9.25 -4.07 -1.20
N LYS A 38 -9.04 -5.26 -1.77
CA LYS A 38 -8.88 -6.52 -1.05
C LYS A 38 -7.56 -6.57 -0.25
N GLU A 39 -6.45 -6.11 -0.83
CA GLU A 39 -5.15 -5.94 -0.16
C GLU A 39 -5.22 -4.90 0.97
N ALA A 40 -5.94 -3.79 0.75
CA ALA A 40 -6.19 -2.76 1.75
C ALA A 40 -7.22 -3.19 2.82
N LYS A 41 -7.77 -4.40 2.71
CA LYS A 41 -8.80 -4.96 3.60
C LYS A 41 -10.01 -4.04 3.74
N LEU A 42 -10.38 -3.38 2.65
CA LEU A 42 -11.65 -2.66 2.60
C LEU A 42 -12.78 -3.69 2.69
N PRO A 43 -13.80 -3.46 3.54
CA PRO A 43 -14.92 -4.36 3.67
C PRO A 43 -15.69 -4.39 2.35
N GLN A 44 -15.63 -5.51 1.63
CA GLN A 44 -16.30 -5.69 0.33
C GLN A 44 -17.79 -6.01 0.50
N GLU A 45 -18.21 -6.45 1.68
CA GLU A 45 -19.60 -6.68 2.03
C GLU A 45 -19.85 -6.19 3.45
N VAL A 46 -20.70 -5.18 3.58
CA VAL A 46 -21.19 -4.65 4.86
C VAL A 46 -22.48 -5.36 5.32
N ALA A 47 -22.93 -6.38 4.58
CA ALA A 47 -24.28 -6.92 4.72
C ALA A 47 -24.44 -8.13 5.67
N ASP A 48 -23.36 -8.85 6.02
CA ASP A 48 -23.43 -10.06 6.87
C ASP A 48 -22.61 -9.95 8.16
N ALA A 49 -22.50 -8.74 8.74
CA ALA A 49 -21.83 -8.53 10.02
C ALA A 49 -22.65 -9.10 11.19
N THR A 50 -22.65 -10.43 11.33
CA THR A 50 -23.20 -11.14 12.50
C THR A 50 -22.30 -10.92 13.74
N ASN A 51 -21.08 -10.42 13.56
CA ASN A 51 -20.09 -10.17 14.61
C ASN A 51 -19.67 -8.70 14.69
N VAL A 52 -19.67 -8.13 15.91
CA VAL A 52 -19.23 -6.76 16.21
C VAL A 52 -17.76 -6.51 15.80
N ILE A 53 -16.94 -7.57 15.79
CA ILE A 53 -15.52 -7.52 15.44
C ILE A 53 -15.31 -7.17 13.96
N ASP A 54 -16.12 -7.73 13.06
CA ASP A 54 -16.01 -7.48 11.62
C ASP A 54 -16.43 -6.05 11.28
N LEU A 55 -17.47 -5.53 11.94
CA LEU A 55 -17.89 -4.13 11.79
C LEU A 55 -16.80 -3.15 12.23
N ILE A 56 -16.12 -3.44 13.34
CA ILE A 56 -14.99 -2.62 13.81
C ILE A 56 -13.83 -2.70 12.81
N GLY A 57 -13.48 -3.90 12.33
CA GLY A 57 -12.43 -4.09 11.33
C GLY A 57 -12.72 -3.33 10.02
N ALA A 58 -13.97 -3.36 9.56
CA ALA A 58 -14.47 -2.61 8.41
C ALA A 58 -14.31 -1.09 8.58
N ILE A 59 -14.76 -0.54 9.70
CA ILE A 59 -14.66 0.90 10.00
C ILE A 59 -13.19 1.34 10.11
N VAL A 60 -12.37 0.55 10.81
CA VAL A 60 -10.93 0.81 10.97
C VAL A 60 -10.23 0.75 9.61
N GLY A 61 -10.55 -0.23 8.76
CA GLY A 61 -10.00 -0.34 7.41
C GLY A 61 -10.32 0.88 6.54
N ILE A 62 -11.57 1.33 6.55
CA ILE A 62 -11.99 2.55 5.82
C ILE A 62 -11.24 3.77 6.38
N ALA A 63 -11.19 3.95 7.69
CA ALA A 63 -10.49 5.07 8.32
C ALA A 63 -9.00 5.07 7.98
N LEU A 64 -8.33 3.92 8.06
CA LEU A 64 -6.91 3.80 7.70
C LEU A 64 -6.67 4.07 6.22
N SER A 65 -7.57 3.67 5.34
CA SER A 65 -7.42 3.93 3.90
C SER A 65 -7.45 5.43 3.58
N LEU A 66 -8.36 6.18 4.22
CA LEU A 66 -8.44 7.63 4.08
C LEU A 66 -7.23 8.33 4.67
N ILE A 67 -6.79 7.90 5.86
CA ILE A 67 -5.60 8.45 6.51
C ILE A 67 -4.35 8.17 5.66
N GLY A 68 -4.15 6.94 5.21
CA GLY A 68 -3.00 6.57 4.36
C GLY A 68 -2.96 7.37 3.06
N ALA A 69 -4.10 7.54 2.39
CA ALA A 69 -4.21 8.36 1.19
C ALA A 69 -3.90 9.84 1.46
N LEU A 70 -4.37 10.39 2.58
CA LEU A 70 -4.08 11.76 2.99
C LEU A 70 -2.58 11.97 3.24
N PHE A 71 -1.96 11.07 3.99
CA PHE A 71 -0.51 11.11 4.25
C PHE A 71 0.30 10.99 2.96
N PHE A 72 -0.12 10.13 2.03
CA PHE A 72 0.53 10.00 0.73
C PHE A 72 0.51 11.32 -0.08
N VAL A 73 -0.63 12.01 -0.14
CA VAL A 73 -0.73 13.31 -0.81
C VAL A 73 0.13 14.37 -0.12
N LEU A 74 0.17 14.38 1.21
CA LEU A 74 1.01 15.30 1.98
C LEU A 74 2.51 15.08 1.73
N THR A 75 2.95 13.82 1.67
CA THR A 75 4.34 13.48 1.32
C THR A 75 4.68 13.95 -0.10
N LEU A 76 3.76 13.79 -1.05
CA LEU A 76 3.94 14.29 -2.42
C LEU A 76 4.07 15.81 -2.46
N TYR A 77 3.21 16.52 -1.72
CA TYR A 77 3.25 17.98 -1.60
C TYR A 77 4.57 18.46 -0.99
N ALA A 78 4.99 17.85 0.12
CA ALA A 78 6.25 18.17 0.78
C ALA A 78 7.46 17.93 -0.14
N GLY A 79 7.46 16.82 -0.89
CA GLY A 79 8.47 16.52 -1.90
C GLY A 79 8.51 17.58 -3.01
N GLY A 80 7.36 18.01 -3.50
CA GLY A 80 7.24 19.09 -4.48
C GLY A 80 7.78 20.44 -3.97
N VAL A 81 7.47 20.80 -2.73
CA VAL A 81 8.00 22.01 -2.09
C VAL A 81 9.52 21.93 -1.92
N TRP A 82 10.05 20.75 -1.56
CA TRP A 82 11.49 20.54 -1.45
C TRP A 82 12.19 20.70 -2.80
N MET A 83 11.63 20.13 -3.87
CA MET A 83 12.18 20.23 -5.24
C MET A 83 12.10 21.65 -5.82
N THR A 84 11.06 22.42 -5.47
CA THR A 84 10.85 23.79 -5.98
C THR A 84 11.49 24.88 -5.11
N ALA A 85 12.21 24.51 -4.05
CA ALA A 85 12.80 25.46 -3.11
C ALA A 85 13.94 26.31 -3.72
N LEU A 86 14.51 25.94 -4.88
CA LEU A 86 15.48 26.75 -5.63
C LEU A 86 16.68 27.28 -4.81
N GLY A 87 17.07 26.56 -3.75
CA GLY A 87 18.16 26.97 -2.84
C GLY A 87 17.75 27.88 -1.69
N ASN A 88 16.45 28.23 -1.55
CA ASN A 88 15.93 28.91 -0.37
C ASN A 88 15.98 27.94 0.84
N SER A 89 16.89 28.22 1.78
CA SER A 89 17.13 27.39 2.97
C SER A 89 15.90 27.24 3.86
N GLU A 90 15.07 28.26 3.99
CA GLU A 90 13.85 28.24 4.80
C GLU A 90 12.82 27.27 4.20
N ARG A 91 12.64 27.29 2.87
CA ARG A 91 11.74 26.35 2.19
C ARG A 91 12.24 24.92 2.21
N VAL A 92 13.55 24.72 2.09
CA VAL A 92 14.16 23.38 2.21
C VAL A 92 13.94 22.81 3.62
N THR A 93 14.23 23.58 4.66
CA THR A 93 14.05 23.16 6.05
C THR A 93 12.59 22.83 6.34
N LYS A 94 11.67 23.71 5.92
CA LYS A 94 10.24 23.49 6.13
C LYS A 94 9.71 22.27 5.39
N ALA A 95 10.19 22.01 4.16
CA ALA A 95 9.80 20.82 3.41
C ALA A 95 10.32 19.52 4.07
N LYS A 96 11.57 19.54 4.57
CA LYS A 96 12.14 18.42 5.31
C LYS A 96 11.39 18.12 6.60
N GLU A 97 11.07 19.16 7.38
CA GLU A 97 10.29 19.02 8.61
C GLU A 97 8.90 18.43 8.33
N LEU A 98 8.25 18.85 7.22
CA LEU A 98 6.99 18.28 6.79
C LEU A 98 7.12 16.79 6.40
N LEU A 99 8.19 16.43 5.68
CA LEU A 99 8.48 15.04 5.31
C LEU A 99 8.75 14.16 6.53
N GLU A 100 9.56 14.63 7.48
CA GLU A 100 9.86 13.91 8.73
C GLU A 100 8.59 13.70 9.55
N THR A 101 7.83 14.78 9.78
CA THR A 101 6.60 14.73 10.59
C THR A 101 5.53 13.83 9.95
N SER A 102 5.34 13.92 8.63
CA SER A 102 4.39 13.06 7.91
C SER A 102 4.82 11.59 7.92
N SER A 103 6.12 11.32 7.76
CA SER A 103 6.65 9.95 7.79
C SER A 103 6.49 9.31 9.18
N ILE A 104 6.80 10.05 10.25
CA ILE A 104 6.64 9.57 11.62
C ILE A 104 5.17 9.27 11.92
N GLY A 105 4.26 10.15 11.52
CA GLY A 105 2.81 9.91 11.68
C GLY A 105 2.35 8.63 10.97
N LEU A 106 2.81 8.40 9.75
CA LEU A 106 2.48 7.19 9.00
C LEU A 106 3.02 5.93 9.69
N VAL A 107 4.27 5.96 10.17
CA VAL A 107 4.87 4.84 10.91
C VAL A 107 4.07 4.51 12.17
N ILE A 108 3.62 5.52 12.93
CA ILE A 108 2.82 5.32 14.14
C ILE A 108 1.48 4.64 13.81
N VAL A 109 0.78 5.10 12.76
CA VAL A 109 -0.52 4.50 12.35
C VAL A 109 -0.33 3.05 11.93
N LEU A 110 0.70 2.76 11.14
CA LEU A 110 1.02 1.40 10.70
C LEU A 110 1.42 0.50 11.87
N ALA A 111 2.20 1.03 12.83
CA ALA A 111 2.59 0.31 14.03
C ALA A 111 1.39 0.00 14.92
N ALA A 112 0.48 0.97 15.12
CA ALA A 112 -0.75 0.76 15.89
C ALA A 112 -1.62 -0.34 15.27
N TYR A 113 -1.79 -0.33 13.94
CA TYR A 113 -2.51 -1.40 13.23
C TYR A 113 -1.80 -2.75 13.32
N ALA A 114 -0.48 -2.78 13.22
CA ALA A 114 0.33 -3.99 13.37
C ALA A 114 0.24 -4.58 14.79
N ILE A 115 0.16 -3.74 15.82
CA ILE A 115 -0.03 -4.18 17.20
C ILE A 115 -1.47 -4.70 17.39
N ALA A 116 -2.48 -3.95 16.93
CA ALA A 116 -3.87 -4.37 17.04
C ALA A 116 -4.10 -5.75 16.42
N ARG A 117 -3.65 -5.95 15.17
CA ARG A 117 -3.76 -7.26 14.49
C ARG A 117 -2.93 -8.35 15.18
N PHE A 118 -1.78 -8.00 15.77
CA PHE A 118 -0.98 -8.96 16.52
C PHE A 118 -1.73 -9.45 17.76
N VAL A 119 -2.39 -8.55 18.50
CA VAL A 119 -3.22 -8.90 19.67
C VAL A 119 -4.39 -9.78 19.27
N PHE A 120 -5.13 -9.44 18.20
CA PHE A 120 -6.25 -10.25 17.74
C PHE A 120 -5.81 -11.66 17.32
N ASN A 121 -4.72 -11.76 16.55
CA ASN A 121 -4.18 -13.04 16.13
C ASN A 121 -3.63 -13.87 17.31
N ALA A 122 -2.97 -13.22 18.29
CA ALA A 122 -2.43 -13.89 19.45
C ALA A 122 -3.53 -14.46 20.37
N LEU A 123 -4.71 -13.83 20.39
CA LEU A 123 -5.85 -14.26 21.19
C LEU A 123 -6.75 -15.30 20.47
N ASN A 124 -6.40 -15.71 19.25
CA ASN A 124 -7.11 -16.73 18.46
C ASN A 124 -8.64 -16.50 18.38
N LEU A 125 -9.07 -15.23 18.40
CA LEU A 125 -10.37 -14.87 17.86
C LEU A 125 -10.21 -14.93 16.35
N LYS A 126 -10.69 -16.03 15.76
CA LYS A 126 -10.80 -16.20 14.32
C LYS A 126 -11.49 -15.00 13.67
#